data_AF-A0A2A4VGE2-F1
#
_entry.id   AF-A0A2A4VGE2-F1
#
_cell.length_a   1.000
_cell.length_b   1.000
_cell.length_c   1.000
_cell.angle_alpha   90.00
_cell.angle_beta   90.00
_cell.angle_gamma   90.00
#
_symmetry.space_group_name_H-M   'P 1'
#
loop_
_entity.id
_entity.type
_entity.pdbx_description
1 polymer ?
#
loop_
_entity_poly.entity_id
_entity_poly.type
_entity_poly.pdbx_seq_one_letter_code
_entity_poly.pdbx_strand_id
1 'polypeptide(L)'
;MKIKNLKRWLPLVVITLLMVIAYASGLHEKLSLHALQENKDTMLNMVAERPILTAVGFMAVYIIFVALSLPAATLLTLMGGFLFGTWLGTLYVVTAATIGATIIFLIAKTSLGVTLREKAGGMYKRIEDNMKDNATGYLLFMRLIPVFPFFLVNIVPALFNVKPRIFILTTFFGIIPGSFVYVNLGQQLADIESLNDLISIQTLLAFSLLGLFALIPTLYKQLKNRKTSVALVVACLLAFPQNSHAGAEYQKFLSLYDSLLSAYVTPVKTGNIAYNGVNYDSWASDQRHKQALALLLAEDPNAYQDNDEKAFWINAYNFLTIELIVRENERSSIKNLGSLFTNPWKKHSWALAKHHYTLNHIEHKILRPMNDARIHFAINCASISCPDLQDESYRAENLNAQLNDQVRLTLNNAGKGLHIGNDTIYVSKIFKWFAADFKNGDIKGWLTDYQPINQNHDLRFMEYDWSLNKMN
;
A
#
# COMPACT_ATOMS: atom_id res chain seq x y z
N MET A 1 -19.22 -31.04 24.01
CA MET A 1 -18.44 -31.27 22.77
C MET A 1 -17.53 -32.49 22.98
N LYS A 2 -17.71 -33.60 22.25
CA LYS A 2 -16.97 -34.87 22.50
C LYS A 2 -15.45 -34.65 22.39
N ILE A 3 -14.67 -35.22 23.32
CA ILE A 3 -13.19 -35.09 23.43
C ILE A 3 -12.43 -35.41 22.12
N LYS A 4 -13.00 -36.26 21.25
CA LYS A 4 -12.46 -36.54 19.89
C LYS A 4 -12.45 -35.31 18.97
N ASN A 5 -13.33 -34.32 19.16
CA ASN A 5 -13.33 -33.09 18.36
C ASN A 5 -12.23 -32.11 18.81
N LEU A 6 -11.88 -32.07 20.09
CA LEU A 6 -10.88 -31.11 20.60
C LEU A 6 -9.47 -31.39 20.06
N LYS A 7 -9.08 -32.68 19.95
CA LYS A 7 -7.79 -33.08 19.36
C LYS A 7 -7.65 -32.72 17.87
N ARG A 8 -8.77 -32.54 17.15
CA ARG A 8 -8.77 -32.21 15.71
C ARG A 8 -8.47 -30.74 15.43
N TRP A 9 -8.91 -29.86 16.33
CA TRP A 9 -8.66 -28.41 16.24
C TRP A 9 -7.37 -27.98 16.92
N LEU A 10 -6.79 -28.84 17.76
CA LEU A 10 -5.54 -28.57 18.48
C LEU A 10 -4.41 -28.02 17.59
N PRO A 11 -4.13 -28.55 16.38
CA PRO A 11 -3.08 -28.00 15.52
C PRO A 11 -3.37 -26.56 15.06
N LEU A 12 -4.63 -26.26 14.73
CA LEU A 12 -5.05 -24.91 14.32
C LEU A 12 -4.97 -23.93 15.49
N VAL A 13 -5.43 -24.35 16.67
CA VAL A 13 -5.34 -23.54 17.90
C VAL A 13 -3.87 -23.27 18.26
N VAL A 14 -3.00 -24.26 18.13
CA VAL A 14 -1.55 -24.10 18.34
C VAL A 14 -0.95 -23.13 17.33
N ILE A 15 -1.31 -23.23 16.05
CA ILE A 15 -0.85 -22.30 15.01
C ILE A 15 -1.32 -20.86 15.30
N THR A 16 -2.59 -20.67 15.66
CA THR A 16 -3.12 -19.35 16.04
C THR A 16 -2.44 -18.79 17.28
N LEU A 17 -2.21 -19.62 18.30
CA LEU A 17 -1.50 -19.20 19.51
C LEU A 17 -0.05 -18.80 19.21
N LEU A 18 0.66 -19.58 18.38
CA LEU A 18 2.02 -19.27 17.95
C LEU A 18 2.08 -17.97 17.13
N MET A 19 1.08 -17.71 16.29
CA MET A 19 0.91 -16.42 15.59
C MET A 19 0.81 -15.25 16.57
N VAL A 20 -0.05 -15.37 17.58
CA VAL A 20 -0.25 -14.32 18.59
C VAL A 20 1.03 -14.10 19.42
N ILE A 21 1.72 -15.18 19.81
CA ILE A 21 3.00 -15.10 20.53
C ILE A 21 4.08 -14.43 19.66
N ALA A 22 4.18 -14.81 18.40
CA ALA A 22 5.14 -14.20 17.47
C ALA A 22 4.89 -12.70 17.32
N TYR A 23 3.63 -12.28 17.16
CA TYR A 23 3.26 -10.87 17.09
C TYR A 23 3.58 -10.12 18.40
N ALA A 24 3.19 -10.69 19.55
CA ALA A 24 3.44 -10.09 20.87
C ALA A 24 4.93 -10.02 21.24
N SER A 25 5.77 -10.91 20.71
CA SER A 25 7.21 -10.92 20.96
C SER A 25 8.01 -9.85 20.21
N GLY A 26 7.36 -9.01 19.40
CA GLY A 26 8.03 -8.00 18.57
C GLY A 26 8.81 -8.62 17.40
N LEU A 27 8.53 -9.88 17.06
CA LEU A 27 9.25 -10.58 15.98
C LEU A 27 9.08 -9.87 14.62
N HIS A 28 7.99 -9.12 14.43
CA HIS A 28 7.78 -8.31 13.22
C HIS A 28 8.77 -7.15 13.11
N GLU A 29 9.27 -6.58 14.22
CA GLU A 29 10.20 -5.45 14.19
C GLU A 29 11.61 -5.95 13.82
N LYS A 30 11.96 -7.12 14.33
CA LYS A 30 13.22 -7.84 14.00
C LYS A 30 13.21 -8.43 12.58
N LEU A 31 12.03 -8.76 12.05
CA LEU A 31 11.83 -9.19 10.66
C LEU A 31 11.32 -8.00 9.83
N SER A 32 12.16 -6.97 9.71
CA SER A 32 11.94 -5.81 8.86
C SER A 32 13.08 -5.66 7.86
N LEU A 33 12.82 -4.95 6.77
CA LEU A 33 13.85 -4.66 5.76
C LEU A 33 15.01 -3.85 6.37
N HIS A 34 14.69 -2.90 7.26
CA HIS A 34 15.67 -2.13 8.03
C HIS A 34 16.55 -3.01 8.91
N ALA A 35 15.97 -3.91 9.70
CA ALA A 35 16.75 -4.82 10.54
C ALA A 35 17.66 -5.75 9.72
N LEU A 36 17.22 -6.12 8.51
CA LEU A 36 18.00 -6.94 7.58
C LEU A 36 19.20 -6.17 7.01
N GLN A 37 19.04 -4.88 6.71
CA GLN A 37 20.11 -3.99 6.27
C GLN A 37 21.10 -3.67 7.40
N GLU A 38 20.60 -3.40 8.61
CA GLU A 38 21.43 -3.08 9.79
C GLU A 38 22.33 -4.25 10.21
N ASN A 39 21.86 -5.49 10.06
CA ASN A 39 22.61 -6.70 10.42
C ASN A 39 23.34 -7.36 9.22
N LYS A 40 23.43 -6.67 8.08
CA LYS A 40 23.97 -7.19 6.82
C LYS A 40 25.33 -7.88 6.99
N ASP A 41 26.30 -7.19 7.58
CA ASP A 41 27.68 -7.70 7.67
C ASP A 41 27.75 -8.94 8.56
N THR A 42 27.00 -8.94 9.66
CA THR A 42 26.91 -10.10 10.57
C THR A 42 26.36 -11.33 9.85
N MET A 43 25.29 -11.17 9.07
CA MET A 43 24.67 -12.30 8.38
C MET A 43 25.54 -12.83 7.22
N LEU A 44 26.19 -11.93 6.47
CA LEU A 44 27.12 -12.34 5.42
C LEU A 44 28.35 -13.06 6.00
N ASN A 45 28.86 -12.61 7.15
CA ASN A 45 29.94 -13.30 7.87
C ASN A 45 29.51 -14.70 8.34
N MET A 46 28.27 -14.87 8.82
CA MET A 46 27.74 -16.20 9.18
C MET A 46 27.65 -17.15 7.97
N VAL A 47 27.30 -16.64 6.79
CA VAL A 47 27.32 -17.44 5.55
C VAL A 47 28.75 -17.81 5.16
N ALA A 48 29.69 -16.86 5.26
CA ALA A 48 31.09 -17.09 4.91
C ALA A 48 31.79 -18.09 5.85
N GLU A 49 31.55 -18.00 7.16
CA GLU A 49 32.18 -18.87 8.16
C GLU A 49 31.55 -20.27 8.22
N ARG A 50 30.22 -20.38 8.06
CA ARG A 50 29.48 -21.64 8.25
C ARG A 50 28.35 -21.81 7.22
N PRO A 51 28.66 -21.97 5.92
CA PRO A 51 27.67 -21.92 4.84
C PRO A 51 26.57 -22.98 4.97
N ILE A 52 26.93 -24.22 5.31
CA ILE A 52 25.97 -25.33 5.43
C ILE A 52 25.03 -25.10 6.62
N LEU A 53 25.58 -24.72 7.79
CA LEU A 53 24.78 -24.49 8.99
C LEU A 53 23.81 -23.33 8.80
N THR A 54 24.28 -22.24 8.16
CA THR A 54 23.47 -21.06 7.87
C THR A 54 22.36 -21.38 6.85
N ALA A 55 22.66 -22.17 5.80
CA ALA A 55 21.65 -22.63 4.85
C ALA A 55 20.58 -23.53 5.50
N VAL A 56 20.99 -24.51 6.31
CA VAL A 56 20.06 -25.40 7.02
C VAL A 56 19.22 -24.63 8.04
N GLY A 57 19.83 -23.70 8.79
CA GLY A 57 19.14 -22.83 9.72
C GLY A 57 18.10 -21.95 9.02
N PHE A 58 18.48 -21.31 7.91
CA PHE A 58 17.58 -20.53 7.06
C PHE A 58 16.39 -21.37 6.58
N MET A 59 16.65 -22.55 6.00
CA MET A 59 15.59 -23.43 5.51
C MET A 59 14.67 -23.90 6.64
N ALA A 60 15.21 -24.21 7.83
CA ALA A 60 14.41 -24.60 8.99
C ALA A 60 13.47 -23.47 9.43
N VAL A 61 13.98 -22.25 9.53
CA VAL A 61 13.17 -21.06 9.83
C VAL A 61 12.09 -20.86 8.76
N TYR A 62 12.46 -20.93 7.48
CA TYR A 62 11.51 -20.78 6.38
C TYR A 62 10.40 -21.83 6.41
N ILE A 63 10.75 -23.11 6.65
CA ILE A 63 9.78 -24.21 6.81
C ILE A 63 8.80 -23.92 7.94
N ILE A 64 9.29 -23.47 9.10
CA ILE A 64 8.46 -23.13 10.26
C ILE A 64 7.48 -22.01 9.90
N PHE A 65 7.97 -20.93 9.29
CA PHE A 65 7.14 -19.79 8.92
C PHE A 65 6.01 -20.16 7.95
N VAL A 66 6.33 -20.95 6.91
CA VAL A 66 5.32 -21.42 5.96
C VAL A 66 4.36 -22.41 6.61
N ALA A 67 4.85 -23.37 7.41
CA ALA A 67 4.00 -24.35 8.08
C ALA A 67 3.03 -23.69 9.07
N LEU A 68 3.45 -22.59 9.71
CA LEU A 68 2.61 -21.76 10.58
C LEU A 68 1.76 -20.74 9.83
N SER A 69 1.88 -20.66 8.49
CA SER A 69 1.18 -19.68 7.64
C SER A 69 1.42 -18.22 8.05
N LEU A 70 2.62 -17.92 8.54
CA LEU A 70 3.00 -16.56 8.94
C LEU A 70 3.24 -15.68 7.69
N PRO A 71 2.74 -14.44 7.66
CA PRO A 71 2.91 -13.52 6.53
C PRO A 71 4.31 -12.89 6.51
N ALA A 72 5.36 -13.71 6.35
CA ALA A 72 6.75 -13.24 6.22
C ALA A 72 7.50 -13.87 5.02
N ALA A 73 6.79 -14.62 4.17
CA ALA A 73 7.39 -15.36 3.07
C ALA A 73 8.15 -14.44 2.09
N THR A 74 7.65 -13.25 1.80
CA THR A 74 8.31 -12.29 0.91
C THR A 74 9.67 -11.86 1.45
N LEU A 75 9.74 -11.42 2.72
CA LEU A 75 10.98 -10.99 3.35
C LEU A 75 11.99 -12.15 3.46
N LEU A 76 11.55 -13.34 3.86
CA LEU A 76 12.43 -14.51 3.93
C LEU A 76 12.95 -14.93 2.55
N THR A 77 12.16 -14.73 1.50
CA THR A 77 12.57 -15.02 0.12
C THR A 77 13.62 -14.03 -0.37
N LEU A 78 13.44 -12.73 -0.09
CA LEU A 78 14.45 -11.69 -0.34
C LEU A 78 15.75 -11.99 0.42
N MET A 79 15.63 -12.36 1.70
CA MET A 79 16.76 -12.75 2.54
C MET A 79 17.50 -13.97 1.96
N GLY A 80 16.78 -14.93 1.35
CA GLY A 80 17.41 -16.05 0.65
C GLY A 80 18.31 -15.62 -0.50
N GLY A 81 17.88 -14.61 -1.27
CA GLY A 81 18.70 -14.03 -2.34
C GLY A 81 19.87 -13.19 -1.86
N PHE A 82 19.65 -12.43 -0.79
CA PHE A 82 20.69 -11.65 -0.13
C PHE A 82 21.81 -12.53 0.43
N LEU A 83 21.47 -13.64 1.10
CA LEU A 83 22.44 -14.50 1.77
C LEU A 83 23.13 -15.51 0.83
N PHE A 84 22.39 -16.09 -0.11
CA PHE A 84 22.87 -17.24 -0.90
C PHE A 84 22.96 -16.94 -2.40
N GLY A 85 22.62 -15.71 -2.83
CA GLY A 85 22.55 -15.33 -4.22
C GLY A 85 21.35 -15.94 -4.96
N THR A 86 21.19 -15.55 -6.24
CA THR A 86 19.97 -15.86 -6.98
C THR A 86 19.68 -17.38 -7.09
N TRP A 87 20.67 -18.17 -7.48
CA TRP A 87 20.46 -19.58 -7.81
C TRP A 87 20.27 -20.47 -6.58
N LEU A 88 21.20 -20.40 -5.62
CA LEU A 88 21.12 -21.18 -4.38
C LEU A 88 19.97 -20.68 -3.48
N GLY A 89 19.76 -19.37 -3.40
CA GLY A 89 18.62 -18.79 -2.71
C GLY A 89 17.29 -19.32 -3.25
N THR A 90 17.12 -19.38 -4.57
CA THR A 90 15.91 -19.93 -5.20
C THR A 90 15.74 -21.41 -4.84
N LEU A 91 16.81 -22.20 -4.94
CA LEU A 91 16.78 -23.62 -4.59
C LEU A 91 16.36 -23.84 -3.12
N TYR A 92 16.97 -23.11 -2.18
CA TYR A 92 16.68 -23.23 -0.75
C TYR A 92 15.26 -22.78 -0.43
N VAL A 93 14.82 -21.64 -0.98
CA VAL A 93 13.45 -21.12 -0.81
C VAL A 93 12.43 -22.11 -1.36
N VAL A 94 12.55 -22.55 -2.62
CA VAL A 94 11.56 -23.45 -3.24
C VAL A 94 11.46 -24.77 -2.46
N THR A 95 12.60 -25.30 -2.01
CA THR A 95 12.65 -26.54 -1.22
C THR A 95 11.98 -26.34 0.15
N ALA A 96 12.38 -25.31 0.90
CA ALA A 96 11.83 -25.01 2.21
C ALA A 96 10.33 -24.67 2.16
N ALA A 97 9.93 -23.84 1.19
CA ALA A 97 8.54 -23.47 0.94
C ALA A 97 7.68 -24.70 0.62
N THR A 98 8.17 -25.61 -0.22
CA THR A 98 7.44 -26.83 -0.58
C THR A 98 7.25 -27.75 0.62
N ILE A 99 8.28 -27.92 1.46
CA ILE A 99 8.20 -28.72 2.69
C ILE A 99 7.20 -28.09 3.68
N GLY A 100 7.34 -26.80 3.98
CA GLY A 100 6.44 -26.07 4.87
C GLY A 100 4.99 -26.11 4.37
N ALA A 101 4.77 -25.86 3.07
CA ALA A 101 3.45 -25.87 2.45
C ALA A 101 2.81 -27.26 2.52
N THR A 102 3.61 -28.32 2.39
CA THR A 102 3.15 -29.70 2.51
C THR A 102 2.71 -30.03 3.94
N ILE A 103 3.43 -29.55 4.95
CA ILE A 103 3.06 -29.73 6.37
C ILE A 103 1.68 -29.11 6.63
N ILE A 104 1.49 -27.82 6.32
CA ILE A 104 0.22 -27.15 6.56
C ILE A 104 -0.92 -27.74 5.72
N PHE A 105 -0.65 -28.14 4.47
CA PHE A 105 -1.63 -28.83 3.63
C PHE A 105 -2.10 -30.14 4.26
N LEU A 106 -1.20 -30.98 4.78
CA LEU A 106 -1.57 -32.23 5.44
C LEU A 106 -2.33 -32.01 6.74
N ILE A 107 -1.94 -31.00 7.53
CA ILE A 107 -2.65 -30.59 8.76
C ILE A 107 -4.07 -30.11 8.42
N ALA A 108 -4.22 -29.22 7.43
CA ALA A 108 -5.52 -28.70 7.00
C ALA A 108 -6.41 -29.80 6.41
N LYS A 109 -5.81 -30.74 5.65
CA LYS A 109 -6.53 -31.85 5.02
C LYS A 109 -7.14 -32.79 6.05
N THR A 110 -6.47 -32.99 7.18
CA THR A 110 -6.93 -33.87 8.26
C THR A 110 -7.86 -33.17 9.26
N SER A 111 -7.64 -31.88 9.56
CA SER A 111 -8.43 -31.11 10.53
C SER A 111 -9.69 -30.47 9.97
N LEU A 112 -9.61 -29.81 8.80
CA LEU A 112 -10.70 -29.03 8.20
C LEU A 112 -11.51 -29.81 7.16
N GLY A 113 -10.84 -30.65 6.35
CA GLY A 113 -11.47 -31.36 5.24
C GLY A 113 -12.57 -32.36 5.63
N VAL A 114 -12.50 -32.92 6.84
CA VAL A 114 -13.51 -33.86 7.36
C VAL A 114 -14.78 -33.13 7.79
N THR A 115 -14.64 -32.00 8.49
CA THR A 115 -15.78 -31.20 8.99
C THR A 115 -16.56 -30.55 7.85
N LEU A 116 -15.87 -30.05 6.82
CA LEU A 116 -16.54 -29.51 5.63
C LEU A 116 -17.33 -30.59 4.88
N ARG A 117 -16.80 -31.81 4.77
CA ARG A 117 -17.52 -32.95 4.17
C ARG A 117 -18.76 -33.36 4.95
N GLU A 118 -18.69 -33.33 6.28
CA GLU A 118 -19.83 -33.67 7.13
C GLU A 118 -20.97 -32.64 7.01
N LYS A 119 -20.66 -31.39 6.63
CA LYS A 119 -21.65 -30.31 6.39
C LYS A 119 -21.88 -29.99 4.90
N ALA A 120 -21.32 -30.78 4.00
CA ALA A 120 -21.28 -30.48 2.57
C ALA A 120 -22.60 -30.81 1.84
N GLY A 121 -23.20 -29.80 1.22
CA GLY A 121 -24.31 -29.95 0.26
C GLY A 121 -23.86 -30.38 -1.15
N GLY A 122 -24.83 -30.53 -2.06
CA GLY A 122 -24.56 -30.95 -3.46
C GLY A 122 -23.64 -29.99 -4.24
N MET A 123 -23.69 -28.69 -3.93
CA MET A 123 -22.80 -27.68 -4.54
C MET A 123 -21.33 -27.92 -4.18
N TYR A 124 -21.02 -28.28 -2.94
CA TYR A 124 -19.65 -28.58 -2.51
C TYR A 124 -19.08 -29.79 -3.28
N LYS A 125 -19.85 -30.89 -3.39
CA LYS A 125 -19.41 -32.08 -4.13
C LYS A 125 -19.13 -31.76 -5.60
N ARG A 126 -19.97 -30.94 -6.23
CA ARG A 126 -19.77 -30.49 -7.62
C ARG A 126 -18.47 -29.71 -7.81
N ILE A 127 -18.14 -28.82 -6.87
CA ILE A 127 -16.89 -28.04 -6.89
C ILE A 127 -15.69 -28.95 -6.58
N GLU A 128 -15.81 -29.84 -5.59
CA GLU A 128 -14.77 -30.80 -5.22
C GLU A 128 -14.40 -31.71 -6.39
N ASP A 129 -15.38 -32.27 -7.11
CA ASP A 129 -15.14 -33.15 -8.26
C ASP A 129 -14.50 -32.41 -9.43
N ASN A 130 -14.96 -31.18 -9.72
CA ASN A 130 -14.34 -30.36 -10.76
C ASN A 130 -12.88 -30.03 -10.43
N MET A 131 -12.62 -29.65 -9.18
CA MET A 131 -11.30 -29.29 -8.72
C MET A 131 -10.35 -30.49 -8.71
N LYS A 132 -10.83 -31.70 -8.38
CA LYS A 132 -10.03 -32.93 -8.50
C LYS A 132 -9.67 -33.26 -9.95
N ASP A 133 -10.62 -33.13 -10.87
CA ASP A 133 -10.43 -33.46 -12.29
C ASP A 133 -9.43 -32.53 -13.00
N ASN A 134 -9.19 -31.35 -12.41
CA ASN A 134 -8.41 -30.25 -13.01
C ASN A 134 -7.40 -29.64 -12.02
N ALA A 135 -7.05 -30.37 -10.95
CA ALA A 135 -6.26 -29.84 -9.83
C ALA A 135 -4.93 -29.22 -10.29
N THR A 136 -4.24 -29.84 -11.24
CA THR A 136 -2.94 -29.36 -11.72
C THR A 136 -3.01 -27.93 -12.28
N GLY A 137 -3.97 -27.66 -13.16
CA GLY A 137 -4.10 -26.34 -13.79
C GLY A 137 -4.50 -25.25 -12.79
N TYR A 138 -5.47 -25.55 -11.91
CA TYR A 138 -5.89 -24.59 -10.88
C TYR A 138 -4.78 -24.28 -9.88
N LEU A 139 -4.02 -25.28 -9.45
CA LEU A 139 -2.94 -25.06 -8.50
C LEU A 139 -1.78 -24.28 -9.10
N LEU A 140 -1.39 -24.57 -10.36
CA LEU A 140 -0.38 -23.80 -11.06
C LEU A 140 -0.84 -22.36 -11.27
N PHE A 141 -2.08 -22.15 -11.72
CA PHE A 141 -2.66 -20.82 -11.88
C PHE A 141 -2.58 -19.98 -10.59
N MET A 142 -3.04 -20.55 -9.46
CA MET A 142 -3.02 -19.84 -8.19
C MET A 142 -1.60 -19.56 -7.66
N ARG A 143 -0.57 -20.29 -8.11
CA ARG A 143 0.82 -20.12 -7.65
C ARG A 143 1.62 -19.19 -8.53
N LEU A 144 1.30 -19.16 -9.81
CA LEU A 144 1.94 -18.29 -10.78
C LEU A 144 1.41 -16.86 -10.64
N ILE A 145 0.12 -16.69 -10.33
CA ILE A 145 -0.48 -15.37 -10.16
C ILE A 145 -0.24 -14.86 -8.72
N PRO A 146 0.48 -13.74 -8.54
CA PRO A 146 0.87 -13.23 -7.22
C PRO A 146 -0.25 -12.55 -6.43
N VAL A 147 -1.48 -12.52 -6.97
CA VAL A 147 -2.67 -11.95 -6.32
C VAL A 147 -3.18 -12.82 -5.17
N PHE A 148 -2.92 -14.13 -5.22
CA PHE A 148 -3.43 -15.05 -4.20
C PHE A 148 -2.52 -15.11 -2.97
N PRO A 149 -3.04 -14.89 -1.75
CA PRO A 149 -2.23 -15.02 -0.53
C PRO A 149 -1.63 -16.42 -0.37
N PHE A 150 -0.35 -16.49 0.03
CA PHE A 150 0.38 -17.75 0.08
C PHE A 150 -0.23 -18.79 1.04
N PHE A 151 -0.82 -18.36 2.16
CA PHE A 151 -1.52 -19.28 3.08
C PHE A 151 -2.78 -19.87 2.43
N LEU A 152 -3.52 -19.06 1.66
CA LEU A 152 -4.78 -19.46 1.04
C LEU A 152 -4.54 -20.56 0.01
N VAL A 153 -3.51 -20.39 -0.83
CA VAL A 153 -3.15 -21.36 -1.87
C VAL A 153 -2.60 -22.68 -1.31
N ASN A 154 -2.30 -22.75 -0.01
CA ASN A 154 -1.87 -23.96 0.68
C ASN A 154 -3.03 -24.68 1.40
N ILE A 155 -4.02 -23.93 1.91
CA ILE A 155 -5.17 -24.47 2.65
C ILE A 155 -6.30 -24.90 1.70
N VAL A 156 -6.66 -24.08 0.70
CA VAL A 156 -7.75 -24.38 -0.25
C VAL A 156 -7.63 -25.77 -0.89
N PRO A 157 -6.45 -26.20 -1.39
CA PRO A 157 -6.28 -27.54 -1.98
C PRO A 157 -6.57 -28.67 -0.99
N ALA A 158 -6.31 -28.44 0.30
CA ALA A 158 -6.56 -29.40 1.35
C ALA A 158 -8.06 -29.58 1.60
N LEU A 159 -8.83 -28.49 1.56
CA LEU A 159 -10.28 -28.49 1.75
C LEU A 159 -10.98 -29.34 0.67
N PHE A 160 -10.55 -29.23 -0.59
CA PHE A 160 -11.13 -29.98 -1.71
C PHE A 160 -10.47 -31.34 -1.96
N ASN A 161 -9.72 -31.85 -0.97
CA ASN A 161 -9.12 -33.18 -0.99
C ASN A 161 -8.25 -33.48 -2.23
N VAL A 162 -7.42 -32.52 -2.65
CA VAL A 162 -6.44 -32.73 -3.71
C VAL A 162 -5.43 -33.82 -3.29
N LYS A 163 -4.89 -34.58 -4.25
CA LYS A 163 -3.88 -35.60 -3.98
C LYS A 163 -2.56 -34.93 -3.55
N PRO A 164 -1.89 -35.40 -2.46
CA PRO A 164 -0.65 -34.78 -1.98
C PRO A 164 0.44 -34.67 -3.04
N ARG A 165 0.58 -35.70 -3.91
CA ARG A 165 1.55 -35.68 -5.02
C ARG A 165 1.32 -34.51 -5.98
N ILE A 166 0.06 -34.22 -6.33
CA ILE A 166 -0.28 -33.11 -7.23
C ILE A 166 0.05 -31.79 -6.53
N PHE A 167 -0.32 -31.66 -5.25
CA PHE A 167 -0.01 -30.47 -4.46
C PHE A 167 1.49 -30.20 -4.36
N ILE A 168 2.30 -31.21 -4.05
CA ILE A 168 3.76 -31.08 -3.93
C ILE A 168 4.38 -30.66 -5.27
N LEU A 169 4.05 -31.35 -6.37
CA LEU A 169 4.62 -31.05 -7.69
C LEU A 169 4.23 -29.66 -8.19
N THR A 170 2.95 -29.30 -8.08
CA THR A 170 2.47 -27.98 -8.50
C THR A 170 3.00 -26.85 -7.61
N THR A 171 3.26 -27.11 -6.33
CA THR A 171 3.94 -26.15 -5.45
C THR A 171 5.39 -26.00 -5.84
N PHE A 172 6.12 -27.11 -5.94
CA PHE A 172 7.54 -27.09 -6.29
C PHE A 172 7.79 -26.37 -7.61
N PHE A 173 7.08 -26.73 -8.69
CA PHE A 173 7.29 -26.08 -10.00
C PHE A 173 6.60 -24.73 -10.13
N GLY A 174 5.41 -24.56 -9.53
CA GLY A 174 4.61 -23.35 -9.70
C GLY A 174 5.19 -22.13 -9.02
N ILE A 175 5.95 -22.30 -7.93
CA ILE A 175 6.54 -21.17 -7.21
C ILE A 175 7.94 -20.80 -7.71
N ILE A 176 8.58 -21.60 -8.56
CA ILE A 176 9.95 -21.32 -9.06
C ILE A 176 10.05 -19.95 -9.73
N PRO A 177 9.18 -19.59 -10.72
CA PRO A 177 9.31 -18.32 -11.41
C PRO A 177 9.17 -17.11 -10.47
N GLY A 178 8.18 -17.15 -9.58
CA GLY A 178 7.98 -16.11 -8.57
C GLY A 178 9.14 -16.02 -7.58
N SER A 179 9.54 -17.16 -7.02
CA SER A 179 10.65 -17.23 -6.05
C SER A 179 11.95 -16.72 -6.66
N PHE A 180 12.23 -17.05 -7.92
CA PHE A 180 13.41 -16.57 -8.64
C PHE A 180 13.45 -15.04 -8.73
N VAL A 181 12.33 -14.40 -9.11
CA VAL A 181 12.25 -12.94 -9.21
C VAL A 181 12.51 -12.29 -7.85
N TYR A 182 11.82 -12.74 -6.80
CA TYR A 182 12.02 -12.17 -5.45
C TYR A 182 13.43 -12.43 -4.91
N VAL A 183 13.98 -13.63 -5.14
CA VAL A 183 15.35 -13.94 -4.75
C VAL A 183 16.37 -13.09 -5.53
N ASN A 184 16.15 -12.86 -6.83
CA ASN A 184 17.02 -12.00 -7.62
C ASN A 184 17.00 -10.55 -7.14
N LEU A 185 15.82 -10.03 -6.78
CA LEU A 185 15.68 -8.73 -6.14
C LEU A 185 16.40 -8.68 -4.79
N GLY A 186 16.27 -9.73 -3.99
CA GLY A 186 16.97 -9.86 -2.71
C GLY A 186 18.50 -9.83 -2.83
N GLN A 187 19.07 -10.22 -3.97
CA GLN A 187 20.51 -10.06 -4.18
C GLN A 187 20.93 -8.59 -4.30
N GLN A 188 20.01 -7.70 -4.68
CA GLN A 188 20.19 -6.24 -4.81
C GLN A 188 19.62 -5.47 -3.60
N LEU A 189 19.51 -6.14 -2.44
CA LEU A 189 18.85 -5.60 -1.23
C LEU A 189 19.37 -4.24 -0.73
N ALA A 190 20.60 -3.87 -1.10
CA ALA A 190 21.17 -2.57 -0.74
C ALA A 190 20.46 -1.39 -1.42
N ASP A 191 19.80 -1.61 -2.55
CA ASP A 191 19.17 -0.56 -3.37
C ASP A 191 17.63 -0.55 -3.24
N ILE A 192 17.07 -1.42 -2.39
CA ILE A 192 15.62 -1.54 -2.19
C ILE A 192 15.19 -0.64 -1.02
N GLU A 193 14.52 0.48 -1.32
CA GLU A 193 13.97 1.39 -0.31
C GLU A 193 12.59 0.93 0.21
N SER A 194 11.78 0.23 -0.60
CA SER A 194 10.47 -0.29 -0.18
C SER A 194 10.11 -1.64 -0.81
N LEU A 195 9.30 -2.44 -0.10
CA LEU A 195 8.77 -3.72 -0.63
C LEU A 195 7.72 -3.51 -1.74
N ASN A 196 7.13 -2.31 -1.83
CA ASN A 196 6.10 -1.99 -2.82
C ASN A 196 6.70 -1.73 -4.21
N ASP A 197 7.93 -1.23 -4.27
CA ASP A 197 8.65 -1.00 -5.54
C ASP A 197 9.02 -2.31 -6.27
N LEU A 198 8.93 -3.44 -5.55
CA LEU A 198 9.26 -4.77 -6.07
C LEU A 198 8.16 -5.37 -6.96
N ILE A 199 6.94 -4.84 -6.89
CA ILE A 199 5.77 -5.34 -7.61
C ILE A 199 5.48 -4.40 -8.79
N SER A 200 6.26 -4.52 -9.87
CA SER A 200 5.97 -3.77 -11.10
C SER A 200 4.72 -4.32 -11.80
N ILE A 201 3.96 -3.43 -12.45
CA ILE A 201 2.80 -3.82 -13.27
C ILE A 201 3.21 -4.81 -14.38
N GLN A 202 4.43 -4.67 -14.91
CA GLN A 202 4.97 -5.55 -15.96
C GLN A 202 5.21 -6.96 -15.42
N THR A 203 5.76 -7.09 -14.21
CA THR A 203 5.97 -8.37 -13.52
C THR A 203 4.63 -9.04 -13.20
N LEU A 204 3.63 -8.26 -12.73
CA LEU A 204 2.26 -8.75 -12.50
C LEU A 204 1.61 -9.27 -13.78
N LEU A 205 1.74 -8.53 -14.90
CA LEU A 205 1.21 -8.93 -16.20
C LEU A 205 1.89 -10.21 -16.70
N ALA A 206 3.22 -10.31 -16.61
CA ALA A 206 3.97 -11.48 -17.03
C ALA A 206 3.55 -12.74 -16.26
N PHE A 207 3.43 -12.65 -14.93
CA PHE A 207 2.95 -13.74 -14.10
C PHE A 207 1.48 -14.10 -14.34
N SER A 208 0.63 -13.09 -14.60
CA SER A 208 -0.77 -13.30 -14.94
C SER A 208 -0.91 -14.05 -16.27
N LEU A 209 -0.15 -13.67 -17.30
CA LEU A 209 -0.12 -14.38 -18.58
C LEU A 209 0.37 -15.82 -18.43
N LEU A 210 1.42 -16.05 -17.63
CA LEU A 210 1.95 -17.38 -17.37
C LEU A 210 0.94 -18.25 -16.59
N GLY A 211 0.23 -17.67 -15.63
CA GLY A 211 -0.86 -18.33 -14.91
C GLY A 211 -2.01 -18.71 -15.85
N LEU A 212 -2.45 -17.79 -16.72
CA LEU A 212 -3.47 -18.05 -17.74
C LEU A 212 -3.05 -19.15 -18.71
N PHE A 213 -1.78 -19.16 -19.12
CA PHE A 213 -1.23 -20.23 -19.95
C PHE A 213 -1.34 -21.61 -19.27
N ALA A 214 -1.09 -21.69 -17.96
CA ALA A 214 -1.25 -22.94 -17.20
C ALA A 214 -2.71 -23.43 -17.12
N LEU A 215 -3.70 -22.55 -17.36
CA LEU A 215 -5.12 -22.93 -17.44
C LEU A 215 -5.54 -23.47 -18.81
N ILE A 216 -4.80 -23.24 -19.89
CA ILE A 216 -5.19 -23.63 -21.26
C ILE A 216 -5.59 -25.11 -21.35
N PRO A 217 -4.82 -26.09 -20.84
CA PRO A 217 -5.19 -27.50 -20.90
C PRO A 217 -6.48 -27.81 -20.13
N THR A 218 -6.69 -27.10 -19.03
CA THR A 218 -7.88 -27.25 -18.17
C THR A 218 -9.13 -26.69 -18.86
N LEU A 219 -9.02 -25.49 -19.43
CA LEU A 219 -10.11 -24.84 -20.17
C LEU A 219 -10.48 -25.66 -21.41
N TYR A 220 -9.49 -26.15 -22.16
CA TYR A 220 -9.72 -27.01 -23.32
C TYR A 220 -10.50 -28.29 -22.95
N LYS A 221 -10.10 -28.99 -21.89
CA LYS A 221 -10.79 -30.20 -21.41
C LYS A 221 -12.22 -29.91 -20.96
N GLN A 222 -12.46 -28.75 -20.34
CA GLN A 222 -13.80 -28.36 -19.88
C GLN A 222 -14.73 -27.97 -21.03
N LEU A 223 -14.23 -27.21 -22.01
CA LEU A 223 -14.97 -26.84 -23.21
C LEU A 223 -15.33 -28.09 -24.04
N LYS A 224 -14.41 -29.05 -24.17
CA LYS A 224 -14.64 -30.31 -24.90
C LYS A 224 -15.71 -31.19 -24.25
N ASN A 225 -15.80 -31.21 -22.92
CA ASN A 225 -16.70 -32.10 -22.19
C ASN A 225 -18.09 -31.49 -21.88
N ARG A 226 -18.41 -30.28 -22.38
CA ARG A 226 -19.68 -29.55 -22.13
C ARG A 226 -20.11 -29.50 -20.66
N LYS A 227 -19.19 -29.66 -19.70
CA LYS A 227 -19.48 -29.47 -18.28
C LYS A 227 -19.57 -27.96 -18.03
N THR A 228 -20.71 -27.51 -17.49
CA THR A 228 -21.01 -26.10 -17.25
C THR A 228 -19.84 -25.39 -16.57
N SER A 229 -19.43 -24.29 -17.19
CA SER A 229 -18.08 -23.74 -17.19
C SER A 229 -17.65 -23.16 -15.85
N VAL A 230 -16.43 -23.50 -15.43
CA VAL A 230 -15.65 -22.77 -14.41
C VAL A 230 -15.26 -21.36 -14.89
N ALA A 231 -15.64 -21.00 -16.13
CA ALA A 231 -15.74 -19.61 -16.58
C ALA A 231 -16.51 -18.72 -15.59
N LEU A 232 -17.46 -19.26 -14.81
CA LEU A 232 -18.14 -18.50 -13.75
C LEU A 232 -17.22 -18.17 -12.55
N VAL A 233 -16.23 -19.00 -12.24
CA VAL A 233 -15.26 -18.76 -11.14
C VAL A 233 -14.16 -17.81 -11.61
N VAL A 234 -13.74 -17.90 -12.88
CA VAL A 234 -12.88 -16.89 -13.50
C VAL A 234 -13.61 -15.55 -13.63
N ALA A 235 -14.90 -15.55 -13.97
CA ALA A 235 -15.75 -14.35 -13.95
C ALA A 235 -15.98 -13.81 -12.52
N CYS A 236 -16.07 -14.66 -11.50
CA CYS A 236 -16.09 -14.22 -10.09
C CYS A 236 -14.72 -13.71 -9.60
N LEU A 237 -13.61 -14.22 -10.13
CA LEU A 237 -12.27 -13.70 -9.85
C LEU A 237 -11.99 -12.37 -10.58
N LEU A 238 -12.68 -12.11 -11.69
CA LEU A 238 -12.76 -10.80 -12.34
C LEU A 238 -13.82 -9.87 -11.70
N ALA A 239 -14.60 -10.36 -10.73
CA ALA A 239 -15.66 -9.63 -10.03
C ALA A 239 -15.37 -9.34 -8.53
N PHE A 240 -14.16 -9.62 -8.05
CA PHE A 240 -13.62 -8.98 -6.85
C PHE A 240 -12.80 -7.77 -7.29
N PRO A 241 -12.83 -6.67 -6.52
CA PRO A 241 -12.65 -5.33 -7.04
C PRO A 241 -11.34 -5.32 -7.80
N GLN A 242 -11.42 -4.92 -9.08
CA GLN A 242 -10.25 -4.36 -9.72
C GLN A 242 -9.66 -3.39 -8.71
N ASN A 243 -8.36 -3.49 -8.41
CA ASN A 243 -7.66 -2.44 -7.68
C ASN A 243 -8.26 -1.12 -8.14
N SER A 244 -8.83 -0.37 -7.20
CA SER A 244 -9.69 0.78 -7.44
C SER A 244 -8.88 1.93 -8.04
N HIS A 245 -8.27 1.70 -9.20
CA HIS A 245 -7.89 2.76 -10.10
C HIS A 245 -9.14 3.60 -10.28
N ALA A 246 -8.97 4.90 -10.01
CA ALA A 246 -9.77 5.98 -10.55
C ALA A 246 -10.63 5.51 -11.73
N GLY A 247 -11.95 5.55 -11.58
CA GLY A 247 -12.84 5.29 -12.70
C GLY A 247 -12.46 6.17 -13.90
N ALA A 248 -12.88 5.81 -15.11
CA ALA A 248 -12.55 6.59 -16.31
C ALA A 248 -12.91 8.09 -16.16
N GLU A 249 -13.93 8.41 -15.36
CA GLU A 249 -14.34 9.77 -15.02
C GLU A 249 -13.36 10.46 -14.05
N TYR A 250 -12.92 9.79 -12.98
CA TYR A 250 -11.89 10.33 -12.10
C TYR A 250 -10.54 10.53 -12.80
N GLN A 251 -10.13 9.60 -13.68
CA GLN A 251 -8.93 9.80 -14.51
C GLN A 251 -9.06 11.03 -15.42
N LYS A 252 -10.26 11.29 -15.95
CA LYS A 252 -10.53 12.51 -16.71
C LYS A 252 -10.45 13.75 -15.82
N PHE A 253 -10.98 13.70 -14.59
CA PHE A 253 -10.80 14.78 -13.61
C PHE A 253 -9.31 15.07 -13.38
N LEU A 254 -8.51 14.04 -13.10
CA LEU A 254 -7.08 14.15 -12.85
C LEU A 254 -6.36 14.80 -14.04
N SER A 255 -6.64 14.35 -15.26
CA SER A 255 -6.03 14.95 -16.47
C SER A 255 -6.38 16.42 -16.67
N LEU A 256 -7.63 16.82 -16.40
CA LEU A 256 -8.05 18.22 -16.44
C LEU A 256 -7.39 19.02 -15.33
N TYR A 257 -7.26 18.44 -14.13
CA TYR A 257 -6.64 19.09 -12.99
C TYR A 257 -5.15 19.33 -13.23
N ASP A 258 -4.39 18.34 -13.70
CA ASP A 258 -2.98 18.51 -14.10
C ASP A 258 -2.80 19.60 -15.14
N SER A 259 -3.70 19.61 -16.14
CA SER A 259 -3.66 20.62 -17.21
C SER A 259 -3.94 22.03 -16.70
N LEU A 260 -4.71 22.19 -15.62
CA LEU A 260 -4.96 23.47 -14.95
C LEU A 260 -3.77 23.86 -14.05
N LEU A 261 -3.25 22.90 -13.27
CA LEU A 261 -2.08 23.10 -12.42
C LEU A 261 -0.89 23.57 -13.24
N SER A 262 -0.53 22.84 -14.30
CA SER A 262 0.56 23.21 -15.21
C SER A 262 0.36 24.56 -15.90
N ALA A 263 -0.89 24.96 -16.18
CA ALA A 263 -1.17 26.22 -16.85
C ALA A 263 -1.14 27.45 -15.93
N TYR A 264 -1.46 27.28 -14.64
CA TYR A 264 -1.80 28.38 -13.75
C TYR A 264 -1.07 28.38 -12.41
N VAL A 265 -0.26 27.37 -12.12
CA VAL A 265 0.60 27.30 -10.95
C VAL A 265 2.04 27.55 -11.40
N THR A 266 2.69 28.56 -10.82
CA THR A 266 4.08 28.90 -11.15
C THR A 266 4.88 29.24 -9.90
N PRO A 267 6.20 29.01 -9.87
CA PRO A 267 7.04 29.44 -8.77
C PRO A 267 7.08 30.98 -8.64
N VAL A 268 6.80 31.47 -7.43
CA VAL A 268 6.83 32.88 -7.04
C VAL A 268 7.69 33.04 -5.78
N LYS A 269 8.22 34.24 -5.55
CA LYS A 269 8.95 34.57 -4.32
C LYS A 269 8.51 35.92 -3.79
N THR A 270 8.09 35.95 -2.52
CA THR A 270 7.72 37.17 -1.79
C THR A 270 8.58 37.27 -0.53
N GLY A 271 9.42 38.30 -0.47
CA GLY A 271 10.45 38.41 0.58
C GLY A 271 11.38 37.19 0.56
N ASN A 272 11.45 36.48 1.69
CA ASN A 272 12.26 35.26 1.84
C ASN A 272 11.48 33.96 1.62
N ILE A 273 10.21 34.02 1.25
CA ILE A 273 9.36 32.84 1.06
C ILE A 273 9.20 32.58 -0.44
N ALA A 274 9.77 31.48 -0.92
CA ALA A 274 9.42 30.91 -2.22
C ALA A 274 8.15 30.05 -2.07
N TYR A 275 7.25 30.11 -3.04
CA TYR A 275 6.03 29.32 -3.05
C TYR A 275 5.48 29.13 -4.47
N ASN A 276 4.57 28.17 -4.64
CA ASN A 276 3.83 28.00 -5.88
C ASN A 276 2.59 28.93 -5.88
N GLY A 277 2.65 29.97 -6.71
CA GLY A 277 1.61 30.97 -6.88
C GLY A 277 0.58 30.55 -7.93
N VAL A 278 -0.70 30.82 -7.66
CA VAL A 278 -1.82 30.46 -8.53
C VAL A 278 -2.38 31.70 -9.23
N ASN A 279 -2.56 31.65 -10.55
CA ASN A 279 -3.30 32.66 -11.29
C ASN A 279 -4.81 32.38 -11.21
N TYR A 280 -5.44 32.82 -10.11
CA TYR A 280 -6.86 32.56 -9.86
C TYR A 280 -7.81 33.15 -10.90
N ASP A 281 -7.47 34.28 -11.52
CA ASP A 281 -8.35 34.93 -12.52
C ASP A 281 -8.37 34.17 -13.84
N SER A 282 -7.20 33.71 -14.30
CA SER A 282 -7.11 32.87 -15.50
C SER A 282 -7.65 31.46 -15.23
N TRP A 283 -7.42 30.91 -14.03
CA TRP A 283 -8.02 29.64 -13.61
C TRP A 283 -9.56 29.71 -13.60
N ALA A 284 -10.12 30.79 -13.03
CA ALA A 284 -11.57 30.98 -12.90
C ALA A 284 -12.30 31.07 -14.26
N SER A 285 -11.62 31.60 -15.27
CA SER A 285 -12.18 31.78 -16.62
C SER A 285 -12.02 30.55 -17.52
N ASP A 286 -11.22 29.56 -17.11
CA ASP A 286 -10.99 28.35 -17.87
C ASP A 286 -12.15 27.35 -17.76
N GLN A 287 -12.68 26.90 -18.91
CA GLN A 287 -13.77 25.92 -18.96
C GLN A 287 -13.40 24.56 -18.34
N ARG A 288 -12.11 24.20 -18.35
CA ARG A 288 -11.60 22.96 -17.74
C ARG A 288 -11.89 22.92 -16.24
N HIS A 289 -11.92 24.06 -15.54
CA HIS A 289 -12.23 24.12 -14.12
C HIS A 289 -13.67 23.66 -13.84
N LYS A 290 -14.66 24.14 -14.60
CA LYS A 290 -16.06 23.71 -14.47
C LYS A 290 -16.23 22.23 -14.80
N GLN A 291 -15.53 21.74 -15.82
CA GLN A 291 -15.56 20.33 -16.21
C GLN A 291 -14.94 19.43 -15.12
N ALA A 292 -13.79 19.82 -14.57
CA ALA A 292 -13.14 19.11 -13.49
C ALA A 292 -14.01 19.10 -12.22
N LEU A 293 -14.62 20.24 -11.84
CA LEU A 293 -15.53 20.30 -10.71
C LEU A 293 -16.72 19.34 -10.89
N ALA A 294 -17.35 19.34 -12.07
CA ALA A 294 -18.48 18.45 -12.34
C ALA A 294 -18.10 16.96 -12.21
N LEU A 295 -16.91 16.57 -12.71
CA LEU A 295 -16.41 15.20 -12.58
C LEU A 295 -16.11 14.84 -11.12
N LEU A 296 -15.41 15.72 -10.38
CA LEU A 296 -15.10 15.50 -8.97
C LEU A 296 -16.36 15.32 -8.11
N LEU A 297 -17.39 16.12 -8.34
CA LEU A 297 -18.64 16.05 -7.58
C LEU A 297 -19.50 14.83 -7.93
N ALA A 298 -19.28 14.21 -9.10
CA ALA A 298 -19.97 13.00 -9.52
C ALA A 298 -19.36 11.73 -8.91
N GLU A 299 -18.11 11.78 -8.43
CA GLU A 299 -17.41 10.65 -7.85
C GLU A 299 -18.04 10.15 -6.54
N ASP A 300 -17.97 8.83 -6.32
CA ASP A 300 -18.28 8.19 -5.04
C ASP A 300 -16.98 7.87 -4.29
N PRO A 301 -16.65 8.63 -3.23
CA PRO A 301 -15.43 8.40 -2.48
C PRO A 301 -15.32 7.01 -1.86
N ASN A 302 -16.45 6.32 -1.62
CA ASN A 302 -16.46 4.98 -1.05
C ASN A 302 -15.98 3.89 -2.03
N ALA A 303 -15.77 4.24 -3.30
CA ALA A 303 -15.21 3.34 -4.30
C ALA A 303 -13.69 3.15 -4.15
N TYR A 304 -13.02 4.05 -3.42
CA TYR A 304 -11.57 4.07 -3.25
C TYR A 304 -11.15 3.44 -1.91
N GLN A 305 -9.97 2.84 -1.88
CA GLN A 305 -9.34 2.31 -0.66
C GLN A 305 -7.85 2.63 -0.66
N ASP A 306 -7.22 2.55 0.51
CA ASP A 306 -5.77 2.69 0.69
C ASP A 306 -5.20 3.98 0.06
N ASN A 307 -4.21 3.87 -0.83
CA ASN A 307 -3.58 5.01 -1.49
C ASN A 307 -4.50 5.71 -2.49
N ASP A 308 -5.42 4.99 -3.14
CA ASP A 308 -6.40 5.61 -4.04
C ASP A 308 -7.33 6.54 -3.25
N GLU A 309 -7.78 6.12 -2.07
CA GLU A 309 -8.61 6.93 -1.20
C GLU A 309 -7.86 8.18 -0.70
N LYS A 310 -6.62 7.99 -0.23
CA LYS A 310 -5.80 9.11 0.27
C LYS A 310 -5.48 10.12 -0.84
N ALA A 311 -5.06 9.65 -2.02
CA ALA A 311 -4.79 10.52 -3.17
C ALA A 311 -6.05 11.27 -3.60
N PHE A 312 -7.19 10.57 -3.64
CA PHE A 312 -8.49 11.16 -3.95
C PHE A 312 -8.81 12.36 -3.04
N TRP A 313 -8.73 12.16 -1.71
CA TRP A 313 -9.10 13.20 -0.76
C TRP A 313 -8.11 14.37 -0.71
N ILE A 314 -6.82 14.14 -0.94
CA ILE A 314 -5.83 15.21 -1.08
C ILE A 314 -6.15 16.07 -2.31
N ASN A 315 -6.37 15.43 -3.46
CA ASN A 315 -6.72 16.12 -4.70
C ASN A 315 -8.05 16.88 -4.55
N ALA A 316 -9.06 16.25 -3.95
CA ALA A 316 -10.34 16.88 -3.69
C ALA A 316 -10.18 18.11 -2.79
N TYR A 317 -9.42 18.00 -1.69
CA TYR A 317 -9.17 19.13 -0.79
C TYR A 317 -8.50 20.30 -1.53
N ASN A 318 -7.44 20.03 -2.28
CA ASN A 318 -6.68 21.06 -2.99
C ASN A 318 -7.52 21.73 -4.08
N PHE A 319 -8.21 20.94 -4.91
CA PHE A 319 -9.08 21.47 -5.95
C PHE A 319 -10.25 22.27 -5.38
N LEU A 320 -10.92 21.77 -4.33
CA LEU A 320 -12.04 22.47 -3.69
C LEU A 320 -11.60 23.73 -2.95
N THR A 321 -10.35 23.81 -2.50
CA THR A 321 -9.77 25.04 -1.95
C THR A 321 -9.66 26.11 -3.05
N ILE A 322 -9.19 25.74 -4.24
CA ILE A 322 -9.14 26.65 -5.40
C ILE A 322 -10.55 27.07 -5.83
N GLU A 323 -11.48 26.12 -5.94
CA GLU A 323 -12.90 26.39 -6.23
C GLU A 323 -13.49 27.40 -5.23
N LEU A 324 -13.22 27.25 -3.94
CA LEU A 324 -13.70 28.19 -2.93
C LEU A 324 -13.21 29.63 -3.20
N ILE A 325 -11.95 29.80 -3.57
CA ILE A 325 -11.34 31.12 -3.85
C ILE A 325 -11.88 31.72 -5.15
N VAL A 326 -12.00 30.88 -6.19
CA VAL A 326 -12.55 31.26 -7.48
C VAL A 326 -14.00 31.71 -7.34
N ARG A 327 -14.82 30.90 -6.67
CA ARG A 327 -16.26 31.14 -6.47
C ARG A 327 -16.54 32.39 -5.65
N GLU A 328 -15.77 32.63 -4.60
CA GLU A 328 -15.94 33.79 -3.72
C GLU A 328 -15.25 35.06 -4.25
N ASN A 329 -14.50 34.94 -5.35
CA ASN A 329 -13.70 36.03 -5.93
C ASN A 329 -12.71 36.67 -4.94
N GLU A 330 -12.13 35.87 -4.03
CA GLU A 330 -11.17 36.34 -3.02
C GLU A 330 -9.76 36.49 -3.63
N ARG A 331 -9.08 37.60 -3.36
CA ARG A 331 -7.78 37.95 -3.98
C ARG A 331 -6.74 38.48 -2.99
N SER A 332 -7.06 38.45 -1.69
CA SER A 332 -6.24 39.01 -0.63
C SER A 332 -5.85 37.97 0.42
N SER A 333 -6.80 37.26 1.03
CA SER A 333 -6.50 36.23 2.03
C SER A 333 -7.63 35.22 2.18
N ILE A 334 -7.29 33.93 2.30
CA ILE A 334 -8.27 32.88 2.61
C ILE A 334 -9.01 33.14 3.94
N LYS A 335 -8.40 33.86 4.89
CA LYS A 335 -9.03 34.20 6.16
C LYS A 335 -10.24 35.14 6.00
N ASN A 336 -10.26 35.94 4.95
CA ASN A 336 -11.38 36.84 4.66
C ASN A 336 -12.62 36.07 4.21
N LEU A 337 -12.47 34.79 3.83
CA LEU A 337 -13.57 33.88 3.59
C LEU A 337 -14.21 33.33 4.88
N GLY A 338 -13.69 33.69 6.06
CA GLY A 338 -14.24 33.37 7.37
C GLY A 338 -14.70 34.61 8.13
N SER A 339 -15.60 34.42 9.09
CA SER A 339 -16.04 35.46 10.04
C SER A 339 -15.73 35.03 11.48
N LEU A 340 -15.91 35.92 12.47
CA LEU A 340 -15.74 35.65 13.90
C LEU A 340 -16.47 34.38 14.42
N PHE A 341 -17.48 33.88 13.69
CA PHE A 341 -18.22 32.65 14.00
C PHE A 341 -18.15 31.56 12.91
N THR A 342 -17.44 31.79 11.81
CA THR A 342 -17.33 30.83 10.69
C THR A 342 -15.89 30.60 10.27
N ASN A 343 -15.40 29.38 10.49
CA ASN A 343 -14.14 28.90 9.91
C ASN A 343 -14.30 28.91 8.37
N PRO A 344 -13.43 29.55 7.57
CA PRO A 344 -13.57 29.58 6.10
C PRO A 344 -13.80 28.19 5.49
N TRP A 345 -13.08 27.19 6.03
CA TRP A 345 -13.15 25.79 5.63
C TRP A 345 -14.46 25.07 6.03
N LYS A 346 -15.38 25.73 6.74
CA LYS A 346 -16.75 25.26 7.06
C LYS A 346 -17.84 26.00 6.28
N LYS A 347 -17.49 27.03 5.48
CA LYS A 347 -18.44 27.93 4.81
C LYS A 347 -19.18 27.27 3.66
N HIS A 348 -18.47 26.48 2.86
CA HIS A 348 -19.04 25.75 1.72
C HIS A 348 -19.01 24.25 1.95
N SER A 349 -20.12 23.62 1.59
CA SER A 349 -20.23 22.17 1.48
C SER A 349 -20.46 21.80 0.03
N TRP A 350 -19.68 20.85 -0.47
CA TRP A 350 -19.90 20.26 -1.79
C TRP A 350 -20.55 18.89 -1.63
N ALA A 351 -21.52 18.61 -2.49
CA ALA A 351 -22.17 17.31 -2.52
C ALA A 351 -21.33 16.34 -3.37
N LEU A 352 -20.70 15.36 -2.73
CA LEU A 352 -20.05 14.22 -3.41
C LEU A 352 -20.84 12.96 -3.05
N ALA A 353 -21.30 12.21 -4.06
CA ALA A 353 -22.14 11.02 -3.89
C ALA A 353 -23.24 11.16 -2.80
N LYS A 354 -24.02 12.25 -2.88
CA LYS A 354 -25.15 12.58 -1.99
C LYS A 354 -24.78 12.94 -0.54
N HIS A 355 -23.50 13.05 -0.21
CA HIS A 355 -23.02 13.51 1.09
C HIS A 355 -22.36 14.89 0.96
N HIS A 356 -22.57 15.74 1.96
CA HIS A 356 -22.04 17.10 1.97
C HIS A 356 -20.71 17.15 2.72
N TYR A 357 -19.64 17.49 2.01
CA TYR A 357 -18.30 17.62 2.58
C TYR A 357 -17.87 19.08 2.61
N THR A 358 -17.37 19.52 3.77
CA THR A 358 -16.65 20.79 3.91
C THR A 358 -15.16 20.51 3.89
N LEU A 359 -14.31 21.49 3.53
CA LEU A 359 -12.84 21.32 3.60
C LEU A 359 -12.40 20.90 5.01
N ASN A 360 -13.00 21.48 6.05
CA ASN A 360 -12.74 21.10 7.44
C ASN A 360 -13.13 19.64 7.74
N HIS A 361 -14.21 19.14 7.12
CA HIS A 361 -14.58 17.74 7.28
C HIS A 361 -13.56 16.82 6.59
N ILE A 362 -13.17 17.14 5.35
CA ILE A 362 -12.17 16.38 4.60
C ILE A 362 -10.87 16.29 5.39
N GLU A 363 -10.36 17.42 5.90
CA GLU A 363 -9.12 17.43 6.68
C GLU A 363 -9.25 16.66 8.01
N HIS A 364 -10.22 17.02 8.86
CA HIS A 364 -10.25 16.52 10.24
C HIS A 364 -10.96 15.18 10.44
N LYS A 365 -11.86 14.78 9.54
CA LYS A 365 -12.67 13.57 9.69
C LYS A 365 -12.32 12.46 8.70
N ILE A 366 -11.55 12.78 7.66
CA ILE A 366 -11.16 11.81 6.64
C ILE A 366 -9.64 11.69 6.59
N LEU A 367 -8.94 12.76 6.22
CA LEU A 367 -7.50 12.75 5.98
C LEU A 367 -6.67 12.55 7.26
N ARG A 368 -6.92 13.31 8.33
CA ARG A 368 -6.16 13.19 9.59
C ARG A 368 -6.29 11.79 10.24
N PRO A 369 -7.49 11.17 10.31
CA PRO A 369 -7.63 9.79 10.78
C PRO A 369 -6.85 8.73 10.00
N MET A 370 -6.37 9.02 8.79
CA MET A 370 -5.48 8.11 8.04
C MET A 370 -4.07 7.99 8.65
N ASN A 371 -3.77 8.76 9.72
CA ASN A 371 -2.55 8.66 10.53
C ASN A 371 -1.25 8.78 9.72
N ASP A 372 -1.21 9.72 8.78
CA ASP A 372 -0.05 10.04 7.96
C ASP A 372 0.26 11.55 8.03
N ALA A 373 1.24 11.91 8.85
CA ALA A 373 1.60 13.30 9.12
C ALA A 373 2.01 14.08 7.86
N ARG A 374 2.44 13.38 6.80
CA ARG A 374 2.87 13.99 5.53
C ARG A 374 1.72 14.67 4.80
N ILE A 375 0.47 14.29 5.08
CA ILE A 375 -0.73 14.89 4.51
C ILE A 375 -0.78 16.40 4.79
N HIS A 376 -0.31 16.85 5.95
CA HIS A 376 -0.26 18.27 6.31
C HIS A 376 0.61 19.11 5.37
N PHE A 377 1.50 18.47 4.61
CA PHE A 377 2.32 19.11 3.58
C PHE A 377 1.78 18.92 2.17
N ALA A 378 0.80 18.03 2.00
CA ALA A 378 0.19 17.73 0.72
C ALA A 378 -1.07 18.57 0.45
N ILE A 379 -1.75 19.00 1.52
CA ILE A 379 -2.91 19.87 1.43
C ILE A 379 -2.51 21.34 1.47
N ASN A 380 -3.00 22.12 0.49
CA ASN A 380 -2.71 23.55 0.37
C ASN A 380 -3.93 24.36 0.80
N CYS A 381 -3.75 25.23 1.79
CA CYS A 381 -4.77 26.13 2.32
C CYS A 381 -4.86 27.48 1.60
N ALA A 382 -4.19 27.60 0.46
CA ALA A 382 -4.06 28.81 -0.35
C ALA A 382 -3.44 30.03 0.35
N SER A 383 -2.41 29.82 1.17
CA SER A 383 -1.64 30.92 1.76
C SER A 383 -0.16 30.84 1.41
N ILE A 384 0.55 31.97 1.41
CA ILE A 384 2.00 32.06 1.11
C ILE A 384 2.82 31.14 2.02
N SER A 385 2.50 31.08 3.32
CA SER A 385 3.19 30.20 4.28
C SER A 385 2.67 28.76 4.32
N CYS A 386 1.67 28.41 3.49
CA CYS A 386 1.20 27.03 3.38
C CYS A 386 2.21 26.18 2.59
N PRO A 387 2.17 24.84 2.72
CA PRO A 387 2.92 23.95 1.85
C PRO A 387 2.55 24.21 0.39
N ASP A 388 3.50 24.01 -0.52
CA ASP A 388 3.28 24.35 -1.92
C ASP A 388 2.21 23.46 -2.54
N LEU A 389 1.32 24.07 -3.32
CA LEU A 389 0.45 23.32 -4.22
C LEU A 389 1.34 22.72 -5.31
N GLN A 390 1.36 21.40 -5.43
CA GLN A 390 2.10 20.76 -6.53
C GLN A 390 1.54 21.16 -7.89
N ASP A 391 2.40 21.17 -8.90
CA ASP A 391 2.05 21.38 -10.30
C ASP A 391 1.50 20.11 -10.98
N GLU A 392 1.43 19.01 -10.24
CA GLU A 392 0.76 17.77 -10.60
C GLU A 392 -0.22 17.33 -9.50
N SER A 393 -1.21 16.51 -9.88
CA SER A 393 -2.13 15.89 -8.94
C SER A 393 -1.58 14.59 -8.36
N TYR A 394 -2.04 14.24 -7.17
CA TYR A 394 -1.56 13.05 -6.46
C TYR A 394 -2.08 11.76 -7.11
N ARG A 395 -1.22 10.74 -7.26
CA ARG A 395 -1.60 9.43 -7.84
C ARG A 395 -1.33 8.32 -6.86
N ALA A 396 -2.19 7.30 -6.84
CA ALA A 396 -2.05 6.17 -5.92
C ALA A 396 -0.74 5.41 -6.11
N GLU A 397 -0.28 5.28 -7.37
CA GLU A 397 0.95 4.56 -7.73
C GLU A 397 2.23 5.19 -7.18
N ASN A 398 2.28 6.51 -7.00
CA ASN A 398 3.48 7.24 -6.54
C ASN A 398 3.23 8.10 -5.29
N LEU A 399 2.06 7.98 -4.64
CA LEU A 399 1.61 8.84 -3.55
C LEU A 399 2.65 9.00 -2.44
N ASN A 400 3.28 7.90 -2.02
CA ASN A 400 4.28 7.95 -0.95
C ASN A 400 5.51 8.79 -1.33
N ALA A 401 5.95 8.73 -2.58
CA ALA A 401 7.05 9.55 -3.08
C ALA A 401 6.62 11.02 -3.11
N GLN A 402 5.45 11.33 -3.69
CA GLN A 402 4.91 12.70 -3.74
C GLN A 402 4.76 13.31 -2.33
N LEU A 403 4.25 12.53 -1.36
CA LEU A 403 4.13 12.96 0.02
C LEU A 403 5.49 13.25 0.67
N ASN A 404 6.48 12.39 0.45
CA ASN A 404 7.84 12.60 0.98
C ASN A 404 8.50 13.83 0.35
N ASP A 405 8.30 14.04 -0.95
CA ASP A 405 8.87 15.18 -1.65
C ASP A 405 8.24 16.50 -1.20
N GLN A 406 6.94 16.53 -0.94
CA GLN A 406 6.28 17.69 -0.32
C GLN A 406 6.85 18.06 1.04
N VAL A 407 7.15 17.05 1.89
CA VAL A 407 7.82 17.30 3.17
C VAL A 407 9.18 17.94 2.91
N ARG A 408 10.01 17.34 2.06
CA ARG A 408 11.36 17.84 1.76
C ARG A 408 11.33 19.24 1.17
N LEU A 409 10.47 19.50 0.19
CA LEU A 409 10.26 20.82 -0.41
C LEU A 409 9.89 21.85 0.64
N THR A 410 8.97 21.51 1.54
CA THR A 410 8.59 22.40 2.62
C THR A 410 9.75 22.65 3.58
N LEU A 411 10.39 21.60 4.10
CA LEU A 411 11.49 21.72 5.06
C LEU A 411 12.71 22.46 4.49
N ASN A 412 13.00 22.30 3.20
CA ASN A 412 14.09 23.03 2.52
C ASN A 412 13.80 24.52 2.33
N ASN A 413 12.57 24.97 2.64
CA ASN A 413 12.20 26.37 2.56
C ASN A 413 12.40 27.06 3.92
N ALA A 414 13.53 27.75 4.08
CA ALA A 414 13.87 28.47 5.31
C ALA A 414 12.87 29.58 5.70
N GLY A 415 12.05 30.05 4.76
CA GLY A 415 11.06 31.10 5.00
C GLY A 415 9.73 30.60 5.58
N LYS A 416 9.36 29.33 5.38
CA LYS A 416 8.05 28.80 5.82
C LYS A 416 8.06 27.38 6.39
N GLY A 417 9.14 26.62 6.19
CA GLY A 417 9.22 25.21 6.62
C GLY A 417 10.13 25.00 7.81
N LEU A 418 11.46 25.11 7.59
CA LEU A 418 12.47 24.84 8.61
C LEU A 418 13.73 25.69 8.41
N HIS A 419 14.16 26.36 9.48
CA HIS A 419 15.42 27.10 9.53
C HIS A 419 16.15 26.73 10.82
N ILE A 420 17.39 26.26 10.69
CA ILE A 420 18.25 25.91 11.83
C ILE A 420 19.23 27.06 12.05
N GLY A 421 19.07 27.79 13.16
CA GLY A 421 20.04 28.75 13.66
C GLY A 421 21.05 28.09 14.61
N ASN A 422 21.88 28.90 15.26
CA ASN A 422 22.97 28.41 16.12
C ASN A 422 22.49 27.52 17.28
N ASP A 423 21.49 27.97 18.04
CA ASP A 423 20.92 27.25 19.20
C ASP A 423 19.39 27.09 19.12
N THR A 424 18.79 27.42 17.98
CA THR A 424 17.33 27.45 17.84
C THR A 424 16.90 26.91 16.47
N ILE A 425 15.90 26.05 16.48
CA ILE A 425 15.22 25.51 15.31
C ILE A 425 13.91 26.25 15.15
N TYR A 426 13.73 26.89 14.00
CA TYR A 426 12.48 27.52 13.61
C TYR A 426 11.73 26.58 12.68
N VAL A 427 10.44 26.35 12.96
CA VAL A 427 9.58 25.48 12.14
C VAL A 427 8.25 26.15 11.81
N SER A 428 7.58 25.68 10.77
CA SER A 428 6.23 26.11 10.41
C SER A 428 5.23 26.03 11.58
N LYS A 429 4.23 26.92 11.61
CA LYS A 429 3.12 26.84 12.58
C LYS A 429 2.25 25.58 12.40
N ILE A 430 2.37 24.86 11.28
CA ILE A 430 1.72 23.56 11.06
C ILE A 430 2.06 22.58 12.19
N PHE A 431 3.33 22.51 12.59
CA PHE A 431 3.78 21.67 13.71
C PHE A 431 3.14 22.07 15.05
N LYS A 432 2.78 23.35 15.22
CA LYS A 432 2.08 23.83 16.42
C LYS A 432 0.62 23.43 16.42
N TRP A 433 -0.07 23.63 15.30
CA TRP A 433 -1.51 23.38 15.18
C TRP A 433 -1.86 21.89 15.19
N PHE A 434 -0.97 21.06 14.63
CA PHE A 434 -1.18 19.62 14.46
C PHE A 434 -0.14 18.79 15.22
N ALA A 435 0.40 19.30 16.33
CA ALA A 435 1.47 18.66 17.10
C ALA A 435 1.20 17.16 17.38
N ALA A 436 -0.04 16.81 17.71
CA ALA A 436 -0.44 15.42 18.00
C ALA A 436 -0.22 14.47 16.82
N ASP A 437 -0.29 14.96 15.59
CA ASP A 437 -0.15 14.14 14.38
C ASP A 437 1.35 13.89 14.06
N PHE A 438 2.28 14.62 14.69
CA PHE A 438 3.74 14.49 14.51
C PHE A 438 4.37 13.71 15.67
N LYS A 439 4.46 12.37 15.57
CA LYS A 439 4.96 11.49 16.65
C LYS A 439 4.38 11.84 18.03
N ASN A 440 3.06 12.07 18.11
CA ASN A 440 2.36 12.45 19.35
C ASN A 440 2.93 13.71 20.04
N GLY A 441 3.44 14.67 19.28
CA GLY A 441 4.00 15.92 19.78
C GLY A 441 5.53 15.98 19.76
N ASP A 442 6.22 14.89 19.44
CA ASP A 442 7.68 14.88 19.28
C ASP A 442 8.10 15.41 17.90
N ILE A 443 8.00 16.73 17.74
CA ILE A 443 8.33 17.44 16.50
C ILE A 443 9.80 17.23 16.13
N LYS A 444 10.73 17.33 17.10
CA LYS A 444 12.17 17.20 16.82
C LYS A 444 12.53 15.76 16.43
N GLY A 445 11.93 14.75 17.09
CA GLY A 445 12.10 13.36 16.70
C GLY A 445 11.48 13.05 15.34
N TRP A 446 10.36 13.69 14.96
CA TRP A 446 9.77 13.54 13.62
C TRP A 446 10.67 14.17 12.54
N LEU A 447 11.19 15.37 12.79
CA LEU A 447 12.11 16.04 11.85
C LEU A 447 13.41 15.27 11.62
N THR A 448 13.87 14.51 12.62
CA THR A 448 15.08 13.68 12.54
C THR A 448 14.96 12.60 11.44
N ASP A 449 13.74 12.19 11.09
CA ASP A 449 13.49 11.22 10.01
C ASP A 449 13.80 11.82 8.61
N TYR A 450 13.85 13.16 8.50
CA TYR A 450 14.08 13.87 7.22
C TYR A 450 15.44 14.55 7.15
N GLN A 451 15.97 15.04 8.27
CA GLN A 451 17.31 15.61 8.34
C GLN A 451 17.87 15.60 9.78
N PRO A 452 19.20 15.62 9.97
CA PRO A 452 19.78 15.64 11.31
C PRO A 452 19.34 16.87 12.12
N ILE A 453 18.78 16.62 13.31
CA ILE A 453 18.33 17.66 14.24
C ILE A 453 19.06 17.51 15.59
N ASN A 454 19.68 18.60 16.06
CA ASN A 454 20.21 18.65 17.42
C ASN A 454 19.08 18.79 18.43
N GLN A 455 18.90 17.76 19.27
CA GLN A 455 17.84 17.71 20.27
C GLN A 455 18.00 18.76 21.37
N ASN A 456 19.17 19.36 21.54
CA ASN A 456 19.42 20.39 22.54
C ASN A 456 19.01 21.80 22.07
N HIS A 457 18.71 22.01 20.79
CA HIS A 457 18.27 23.31 20.31
C HIS A 457 16.83 23.62 20.76
N ASP A 458 16.59 24.91 21.04
CA ASP A 458 15.25 25.43 21.32
C ASP A 458 14.36 25.31 20.08
N LEU A 459 13.10 24.93 20.26
CA LEU A 459 12.12 24.89 19.16
C LEU A 459 11.24 26.15 19.17
N ARG A 460 11.23 26.90 18.08
CA ARG A 460 10.36 28.07 17.88
C ARG A 460 9.53 27.93 16.61
N PHE A 461 8.40 28.61 16.58
CA PHE A 461 7.50 28.60 15.44
C PHE A 461 7.66 29.89 14.64
N MET A 462 7.79 29.78 13.32
CA MET A 462 7.87 30.91 12.40
C MET A 462 6.57 31.71 12.37
N GLU A 463 6.63 32.97 11.92
CA GLU A 463 5.41 33.69 11.56
C GLU A 463 4.72 33.06 10.35
N TYR A 464 3.41 33.26 10.25
CA TYR A 464 2.60 32.61 9.22
C TYR A 464 1.83 33.65 8.42
N ASP A 465 2.23 33.80 7.17
CA ASP A 465 1.61 34.70 6.20
C ASP A 465 0.36 34.04 5.58
N TRP A 466 -0.79 34.62 5.93
CA TRP A 466 -2.12 34.21 5.46
C TRP A 466 -2.54 34.90 4.16
N SER A 467 -1.67 35.73 3.57
CA SER A 467 -1.90 36.32 2.26
C SER A 467 -2.07 35.20 1.24
N LEU A 468 -3.00 35.39 0.30
CA LEU A 468 -3.31 34.42 -0.73
C LEU A 468 -2.05 34.10 -1.55
N ASN A 469 -1.77 32.82 -1.82
CA ASN A 469 -0.66 32.41 -2.69
C ASN A 469 -1.00 32.67 -4.18
N LYS A 470 -1.25 33.92 -4.53
CA LYS A 470 -1.52 34.32 -5.91
C LYS A 470 -0.22 34.61 -6.67
N MET A 471 -0.30 34.51 -7.99
CA MET A 471 0.66 35.18 -8.88
C MET A 471 0.48 36.70 -8.77
N ASN A 472 1.60 37.44 -8.87
CA ASN A 472 1.62 38.90 -8.82
C ASN A 472 0.91 39.54 -10.02
#